data_AF-A0A844T904-F1
#
_entry.id   AF-A0A844T904-F1
#
_cell.length_a   1.000
_cell.length_b   1.000
_cell.length_c   1.000
_cell.angle_alpha   90.00
_cell.angle_beta   90.00
_cell.angle_gamma   90.00
#
_symmetry.space_group_name_H-M   'P 1'
#
loop_
_entity.id
_entity.type
_entity.pdbx_description
1 polymer ?
#
loop_
_entity_poly.entity_id
_entity_poly.type
_entity_poly.pdbx_seq_one_letter_code
_entity_poly.pdbx_strand_id
1 'polypeptide(L)'
;MVQLQRARRRLLRTGRGVLLEFASCASVRALARRWGDRIIHVANDARDRLGLSAVLLRPDGIVAWAGEGDGIDGLEDALQRWFTPPQDVALRPQPFEMTARP
;
A
#
# COMPACT_ATOMS: atom_id res chain seq x y z
N MET A 1 10.93 -10.49 -26.51
CA MET A 1 10.57 -11.11 -25.22
C MET A 1 9.61 -10.17 -24.49
N VAL A 2 8.31 -10.35 -24.73
CA VAL A 2 7.23 -9.41 -24.43
C VAL A 2 6.48 -9.90 -23.20
N GLN A 3 6.81 -9.41 -22.00
CA GLN A 3 6.00 -9.70 -20.80
C GLN A 3 5.75 -8.50 -19.88
N LEU A 4 6.44 -7.36 -20.04
CA LEU A 4 6.22 -6.20 -19.16
C LEU A 4 5.08 -5.26 -19.62
N GLN A 5 4.58 -5.39 -20.86
CA GLN A 5 3.52 -4.49 -21.37
C GLN A 5 2.09 -4.90 -20.97
N ARG A 6 1.85 -6.15 -20.56
CA ARG A 6 0.49 -6.62 -20.18
C ARG A 6 0.07 -6.21 -18.76
N ALA A 7 1.01 -5.75 -17.93
CA ALA A 7 0.73 -5.26 -16.57
C ALA A 7 0.18 -3.82 -16.53
N ARG A 8 0.27 -3.06 -17.64
CA ARG A 8 0.06 -1.59 -17.64
C ARG A 8 -1.38 -1.12 -17.39
N ARG A 9 -2.41 -1.95 -17.59
CA ARG A 9 -3.83 -1.55 -17.38
C ARG A 9 -4.67 -2.50 -16.53
N ARG A 10 -4.15 -3.68 -16.19
CA ARG A 10 -4.94 -4.74 -15.53
C ARG A 10 -4.80 -4.75 -14.01
N LEU A 11 -3.68 -4.26 -13.48
CA LEU A 11 -3.49 -3.99 -12.05
C LEU A 11 -4.28 -2.75 -11.58
N LEU A 12 -4.40 -1.73 -12.44
CA LEU A 12 -5.14 -0.49 -12.17
C LEU A 12 -6.67 -0.69 -12.12
N ARG A 13 -7.19 -1.82 -12.63
CA ARG A 13 -8.64 -2.07 -12.73
C ARG A 13 -9.27 -2.55 -11.42
N THR A 14 -8.46 -2.95 -10.43
CA THR A 14 -8.95 -3.39 -9.11
C THR A 14 -8.74 -2.37 -8.00
N GLY A 15 -8.10 -1.21 -8.28
CA GLY A 15 -7.80 -0.20 -7.24
C GLY A 15 -6.82 -0.69 -6.16
N ARG A 16 -6.04 -1.74 -6.44
CA ARG A 16 -5.10 -2.35 -5.49
C ARG A 16 -3.69 -1.82 -5.71
N GLY A 17 -2.96 -1.62 -4.62
CA GLY A 17 -1.53 -1.27 -4.66
C GLY A 17 -0.68 -2.44 -5.12
N VAL A 18 0.59 -2.17 -5.42
CA VAL A 18 1.56 -3.21 -5.78
C VAL A 18 2.77 -3.09 -4.87
N LEU A 19 3.12 -4.17 -4.18
CA LEU A 19 4.37 -4.26 -3.43
C LEU A 19 5.35 -5.11 -4.24
N LEU A 20 6.38 -4.46 -4.79
CA LEU A 20 7.47 -5.09 -5.50
C LEU A 20 8.56 -5.47 -4.50
N GLU A 21 8.93 -6.73 -4.45
CA GLU A 21 10.03 -7.25 -3.64
C GLU A 21 11.16 -7.67 -4.58
N PHE A 22 12.33 -7.04 -4.44
CA PHE A 22 13.53 -7.29 -5.24
C PHE A 22 14.52 -8.20 -4.52
N ALA A 23 14.62 -8.10 -3.19
CA ALA A 23 15.41 -8.97 -2.35
C ALA A 23 14.48 -9.85 -1.50
N SER A 24 14.82 -11.13 -1.33
CA SER A 24 14.01 -12.06 -0.55
C SER A 24 14.03 -11.66 0.93
N CYS A 25 13.03 -10.90 1.38
CA CYS A 25 12.88 -10.44 2.75
C CYS A 25 11.62 -11.05 3.40
N ALA A 26 11.83 -11.86 4.44
CA ALA A 26 10.73 -12.54 5.13
C ALA A 26 9.71 -11.56 5.74
N SER A 27 10.19 -10.43 6.26
CA SER A 27 9.38 -9.37 6.87
C SER A 27 8.47 -8.70 5.84
N VAL A 28 8.99 -8.40 4.64
CA VAL A 28 8.21 -7.85 3.51
C VAL A 28 7.09 -8.82 3.14
N ARG A 29 7.38 -10.12 2.99
CA ARG A 29 6.38 -11.14 2.66
C ARG A 29 5.31 -11.31 3.74
N ALA A 30 5.70 -11.29 5.02
CA ALA A 30 4.77 -11.39 6.13
C ALA A 30 3.79 -10.20 6.13
N LEU A 31 4.31 -8.99 5.94
CA LEU A 31 3.51 -7.78 5.83
C LEU A 31 2.57 -7.84 4.61
N ALA A 32 3.09 -8.29 3.47
CA ALA A 32 2.33 -8.39 2.23
C ALA A 32 1.11 -9.31 2.36
N ARG A 33 1.28 -10.45 3.04
CA ARG A 33 0.18 -11.40 3.31
C ARG A 33 -0.93 -10.77 4.15
N ARG A 34 -0.57 -9.96 5.16
CA ARG A 34 -1.54 -9.26 6.01
C ARG A 34 -2.37 -8.22 5.24
N TRP A 35 -1.82 -7.66 4.17
CA TRP A 35 -2.45 -6.63 3.34
C TRP A 35 -2.99 -7.17 2.00
N GLY A 36 -3.03 -8.49 1.81
CA GLY A 36 -3.28 -9.14 0.51
C GLY A 36 -4.61 -8.78 -0.18
N ASP A 37 -5.61 -8.33 0.57
CA ASP A 37 -6.88 -7.85 0.02
C ASP A 37 -6.72 -6.49 -0.69
N ARG A 38 -5.73 -5.69 -0.29
CA ARG A 38 -5.53 -4.30 -0.73
C ARG A 38 -4.32 -4.12 -1.63
N ILE A 39 -3.32 -4.99 -1.50
CA ILE A 39 -2.09 -4.94 -2.30
C ILE A 39 -1.81 -6.27 -2.99
N ILE A 40 -1.18 -6.18 -4.16
CA ILE A 40 -0.68 -7.33 -4.91
C ILE A 40 0.82 -7.39 -4.67
N HIS A 41 1.28 -8.50 -4.10
CA HIS A 41 2.70 -8.76 -3.89
C HIS A 41 3.33 -9.42 -5.11
N VAL A 42 4.42 -8.84 -5.60
CA VAL A 42 5.18 -9.38 -6.73
C VAL A 42 6.65 -9.46 -6.31
N ALA A 43 7.11 -10.68 -6.07
CA ALA A 43 8.53 -10.97 -5.96
C ALA A 43 9.11 -11.03 -7.38
N ASN A 44 10.04 -10.13 -7.71
CA ASN A 44 10.70 -10.13 -9.00
C ASN A 44 12.14 -9.66 -8.86
N ASP A 45 13.05 -10.37 -9.51
CA ASP A 45 14.42 -9.92 -9.64
C ASP A 45 14.50 -8.82 -10.72
N ALA A 46 14.43 -7.56 -10.30
CA ALA A 46 14.62 -6.44 -11.22
C ALA A 46 16.09 -6.39 -11.66
N ARG A 47 16.32 -6.25 -12.96
CA ARG A 47 17.68 -6.17 -13.54
C ARG A 47 18.49 -4.98 -13.02
N ASP A 48 17.80 -3.89 -12.71
CA ASP A 48 18.36 -2.75 -12.00
C ASP A 48 17.45 -2.45 -10.82
N ARG A 49 17.98 -2.64 -9.62
CA ARG A 49 17.26 -2.45 -8.36
C ARG A 49 17.50 -1.07 -7.77
N LEU A 50 18.45 -0.29 -8.31
CA LEU A 50 18.86 1.02 -7.77
C LEU A 50 19.22 0.98 -6.28
N GLY A 51 19.68 -0.17 -5.75
CA GLY A 51 19.97 -0.38 -4.33
C GLY A 51 18.74 -0.71 -3.46
N LEU A 52 17.54 -0.73 -4.03
CA LEU A 52 16.30 -0.98 -3.31
C LEU A 52 16.05 -2.49 -3.10
N SER A 53 15.48 -2.82 -1.94
CA SER A 53 15.01 -4.17 -1.62
C SER A 53 13.54 -4.36 -1.91
N ALA A 54 12.72 -3.31 -1.75
CA ALA A 54 11.30 -3.33 -2.05
C ALA A 54 10.74 -1.94 -2.34
N VAL A 55 9.64 -1.89 -3.09
CA VAL A 55 8.91 -0.65 -3.45
C VAL A 55 7.40 -0.87 -3.36
N LEU A 56 6.70 0.06 -2.72
CA LEU A 56 5.24 0.10 -2.67
C LEU A 56 4.72 1.13 -3.68
N LEU A 57 3.93 0.65 -4.63
CA LEU A 57 3.24 1.45 -5.64
C LEU A 57 1.75 1.57 -5.29
N ARG A 58 1.24 2.79 -5.40
CA ARG A 58 -0.18 3.08 -5.32
C ARG A 58 -0.91 2.66 -6.60
N PRO A 59 -2.24 2.54 -6.56
CA PRO A 59 -3.04 2.18 -7.74
C PRO A 59 -2.99 3.22 -8.87
N ASP A 60 -2.45 4.42 -8.63
CA ASP A 60 -2.19 5.45 -9.64
C ASP A 60 -0.78 5.35 -10.27
N GLY A 61 0.04 4.40 -9.81
CA GLY A 61 1.40 4.19 -10.29
C GLY A 61 2.46 5.03 -9.58
N ILE A 62 2.09 5.79 -8.54
CA ILE A 62 3.03 6.60 -7.74
C ILE A 62 3.67 5.73 -6.65
N VAL A 63 4.97 5.93 -6.42
CA VAL A 63 5.70 5.30 -5.31
C VAL A 63 5.24 5.92 -3.98
N ALA A 64 4.68 5.10 -3.10
CA ALA A 64 4.29 5.47 -1.74
C ALA A 64 5.39 5.20 -0.69
N TRP A 65 6.27 4.24 -0.98
CA TRP A 65 7.40 3.88 -0.12
C TRP A 65 8.46 3.12 -0.92
N ALA A 66 9.72 3.28 -0.54
CA ALA A 66 10.85 2.52 -1.05
C ALA A 66 11.79 2.19 0.12
N GLY A 67 12.24 0.94 0.18
CA GLY A 67 13.14 0.45 1.22
C GLY A 67 14.45 -0.05 0.65
N GLU A 68 15.50 0.10 1.43
CA GLU A 68 16.85 -0.40 1.17
C GLU A 68 17.20 -1.49 2.20
N GLY A 69 18.01 -2.49 1.79
CA GLY A 69 18.42 -3.58 2.67
C GLY A 69 17.25 -4.45 3.18
N ASP A 70 17.39 -5.06 4.36
CA ASP A 70 16.38 -5.98 4.91
C ASP A 70 15.28 -5.28 5.74
N GLY A 71 15.34 -3.95 5.84
CA GLY A 71 14.43 -3.14 6.67
C GLY A 71 13.04 -2.97 6.05
N ILE A 72 12.01 -2.96 6.91
CA ILE A 72 10.63 -2.60 6.56
C ILE A 72 10.17 -1.31 7.24
N ASP A 73 11.13 -0.49 7.69
CA ASP A 73 10.84 0.74 8.44
C ASP A 73 9.97 1.68 7.61
N GLY A 74 8.85 2.11 8.19
CA GLY A 74 7.87 2.97 7.54
C GLY A 74 7.00 2.30 6.47
N LEU A 75 7.21 1.01 6.13
CA LEU A 75 6.36 0.31 5.16
C LEU A 75 4.94 0.12 5.71
N GLU A 76 4.82 -0.21 7.00
CA GLU A 76 3.51 -0.34 7.65
C GLU A 76 2.76 1.00 7.72
N ASP A 77 3.45 2.08 8.10
CA ASP A 77 2.87 3.43 8.11
C ASP A 77 2.41 3.87 6.71
N ALA A 78 3.22 3.59 5.68
CA ALA A 78 2.85 3.88 4.30
C ALA A 78 1.61 3.07 3.88
N LEU A 79 1.53 1.78 4.24
CA LEU A 79 0.36 0.97 3.96
C LEU A 79 -0.89 1.51 4.66
N GLN A 80 -0.78 1.88 5.94
CA GLN A 80 -1.88 2.47 6.69
C GLN A 80 -2.35 3.78 6.07
N ARG A 81 -1.41 4.69 5.75
CA ARG A 81 -1.69 6.01 5.20
C ARG A 81 -2.39 5.96 3.85
N TRP A 82 -1.97 5.05 2.97
CA TRP A 82 -2.41 5.07 1.58
C TRP A 82 -3.50 4.05 1.25
N PHE A 83 -3.65 3.00 2.05
CA PHE A 83 -4.58 1.91 1.76
C PHE A 83 -5.65 1.71 2.83
N THR A 84 -5.71 2.53 3.88
CA THR A 84 -6.87 2.54 4.79
C THR A 84 -7.85 3.60 4.33
N PRO A 85 -9.16 3.28 4.23
CA PRO A 85 -10.15 4.33 4.07
C PRO A 85 -9.97 5.35 5.20
N PRO A 86 -10.26 6.64 4.97
CA PRO A 86 -10.31 7.61 6.06
C PRO A 86 -11.13 6.97 7.17
N GLN A 87 -10.57 6.88 8.38
CA GLN A 87 -11.43 6.58 9.51
C GLN A 87 -12.45 7.69 9.48
N ASP A 88 -13.72 7.33 9.25
CA ASP A 88 -14.84 8.20 9.51
C ASP A 88 -14.62 8.60 10.97
N VAL A 89 -14.01 9.77 11.18
CA VAL A 89 -13.96 10.40 12.48
C VAL A 89 -15.43 10.62 12.73
N ALA A 90 -16.04 9.65 13.43
CA ALA A 90 -17.47 9.58 13.57
C ALA A 90 -17.89 10.99 13.94
N LEU A 91 -18.54 11.66 13.00
CA LEU A 91 -19.26 12.88 13.28
C LEU A 91 -20.40 12.39 14.16
N ARG A 92 -20.10 12.07 15.43
CA ARG A 92 -21.09 11.92 16.47
C ARG A 92 -21.82 13.25 16.42
N PRO A 93 -23.07 13.32 15.94
CA PRO A 93 -23.82 14.53 16.15
C PRO A 93 -23.89 14.69 17.66
N GLN A 94 -23.19 15.70 18.19
CA GLN A 94 -23.42 16.11 19.57
C GLN A 94 -24.91 16.45 19.63
N PRO A 95 -25.70 15.81 20.50
CA PRO A 95 -27.08 16.22 20.67
C PRO A 95 -27.05 17.70 21.03
N PHE A 96 -27.56 18.56 20.15
CA PHE A 96 -27.79 19.94 20.49
C PHE A 96 -28.92 19.92 21.52
N GLU A 97 -28.56 20.05 22.80
CA GLU A 97 -29.51 20.19 23.89
C GLU A 97 -30.33 21.47 23.65
N MET A 98 -31.44 21.32 22.93
CA MET A 98 -32.49 22.33 22.86
C MET A 98 -33.25 22.27 24.18
N THR A 99 -32.64 22.80 25.23
CA THR A 99 -33.36 23.15 26.46
C THR A 99 -34.39 24.21 26.10
N ALA A 100 -35.62 23.74 25.82
CA ALA A 100 -36.79 24.58 25.88
C ALA A 100 -36.91 25.06 27.32
N ARG A 101 -36.55 26.33 27.57
CA ARG A 101 -36.93 27.00 28.80
C ARG A 101 -38.43 27.33 28.73
N PRO A 102 -39.16 27.14 29.85
CA PRO A 102 -40.62 27.26 29.91
C PRO A 102 -41.12 28.68 29.67
#